data_AF-A0A392M7A9-F1
#
_entry.id   AF-A0A392M7A9-F1
#
_cell.length_a   1.000
_cell.length_b   1.000
_cell.length_c   1.000
_cell.angle_alpha   90.00
_cell.angle_beta   90.00
_cell.angle_gamma   90.00
#
_symmetry.space_group_name_H-M   'P 1'
#
loop_
_entity.id
_entity.type
_entity.pdbx_description
1 polymer ?
#
loop_
_entity_poly.entity_id
_entity_poly.type
_entity_poly.pdbx_seq_one_letter_code
_entity_poly.pdbx_strand_id
1 'polypeptide(L)'
;YPEDPYDRIWESDLVKRQNYLVGKATGTERINTTRNIEIETREYPPVKVMQTAVVGTKGLLSYRLNLEDFPGNARAYAYLAEIEDLGQNETRKFKLAQPYIADYSNAVVNIAENANGSYTLYEPSYMNVSLEFVLNFSFKRTLDSTRGPLLNAMEISKYQEIASKTSKQDSNSVNAFATLSDEIIPKNEGDPCVPTSWEWVNCSTITPPRITKINLTRRNLTGEIPRELNNMDTLEELWLDGNLLTGQLPDMSNLINLKIV
;
A
#
# COMPACT_ATOMS: atom_id res chain seq x y z
N TYR A 1 10.00 10.70 -0.05
CA TYR A 1 10.58 11.83 -0.80
C TYR A 1 12.04 11.98 -0.37
N PRO A 2 13.03 12.08 -1.27
CA PRO A 2 12.94 12.59 -2.65
C PRO A 2 12.97 11.54 -3.78
N GLU A 3 13.18 10.25 -3.48
CA GLU A 3 13.45 9.25 -4.54
C GLU A 3 12.19 8.63 -5.18
N ASP A 4 11.03 8.69 -4.50
CA ASP A 4 9.73 8.25 -5.03
C ASP A 4 8.79 9.46 -5.17
N PRO A 5 8.26 9.77 -6.37
CA PRO A 5 7.32 10.87 -6.57
C PRO A 5 5.97 10.68 -5.86
N TYR A 6 5.63 9.44 -5.49
CA TYR A 6 4.40 9.08 -4.79
C TYR A 6 4.61 8.78 -3.30
N ASP A 7 5.81 9.06 -2.78
CA ASP A 7 6.17 8.86 -1.37
C ASP A 7 5.93 7.43 -0.84
N ARG A 8 5.94 6.42 -1.72
CA ARG A 8 5.84 5.02 -1.31
C ARG A 8 7.11 4.57 -0.59
N ILE A 9 6.92 3.65 0.34
CA ILE A 9 8.02 3.01 1.07
C ILE A 9 8.38 1.70 0.35
N TRP A 10 9.64 1.59 -0.05
CA TRP A 10 10.19 0.37 -0.64
C TRP A 10 11.07 -0.35 0.37
N GLU A 11 10.61 -1.50 0.84
CA GLU A 11 11.34 -2.30 1.81
C GLU A 11 12.23 -3.33 1.14
N SER A 12 13.45 -3.47 1.63
CA SER A 12 14.36 -4.51 1.15
C SER A 12 13.84 -5.89 1.56
N ASP A 13 13.89 -6.81 0.61
CA ASP A 13 13.64 -8.24 0.83
C ASP A 13 14.66 -8.92 1.78
N LEU A 14 15.72 -8.20 2.19
CA LEU A 14 16.66 -8.62 3.25
C LEU A 14 16.10 -8.41 4.66
N VAL A 15 15.06 -7.58 4.82
CA VAL A 15 14.42 -7.36 6.11
C VAL A 15 13.72 -8.65 6.52
N LYS A 16 14.36 -9.37 7.44
CA LYS A 16 13.86 -10.67 7.94
C LYS A 16 12.61 -10.44 8.76
N ARG A 17 11.45 -10.61 8.12
CA ARG A 17 10.17 -10.78 8.80
C ARG A 17 9.96 -12.26 9.15
N GLN A 18 9.12 -12.54 10.14
CA GLN A 18 8.82 -13.91 10.54
C GLN A 18 8.33 -14.71 9.31
N ASN A 19 8.96 -15.85 9.01
CA ASN A 19 8.70 -16.71 7.84
C ASN A 19 8.93 -16.11 6.43
N TYR A 20 9.58 -14.94 6.30
CA TYR A 20 10.10 -14.48 5.00
C TYR A 20 11.33 -15.29 4.62
N LEU A 21 11.20 -16.18 3.63
CA LEU A 21 12.34 -16.88 3.02
C LEU A 21 12.54 -16.32 1.62
N VAL A 22 13.31 -15.26 1.54
CA VAL A 22 13.77 -14.69 0.27
C VAL A 22 15.21 -15.12 0.03
N GLY A 23 15.48 -15.67 -1.16
CA GLY A 23 16.84 -16.04 -1.57
C GLY A 23 17.50 -17.15 -0.75
N LYS A 24 16.72 -17.96 -0.02
CA LYS A 24 17.20 -19.22 0.58
C LYS A 24 17.44 -20.32 -0.45
N ALA A 25 16.89 -20.18 -1.65
CA ALA A 25 17.10 -21.14 -2.72
C ALA A 25 18.58 -21.11 -3.16
N THR A 26 19.14 -22.29 -3.41
CA THR A 26 20.53 -22.42 -3.88
C THR A 26 20.71 -21.67 -5.20
N GLY A 27 21.73 -20.81 -5.27
CA GLY A 27 21.98 -20.00 -6.47
C GLY A 27 21.15 -18.73 -6.53
N THR A 28 20.68 -18.20 -5.39
CA THR A 28 20.21 -16.81 -5.34
C THR A 28 21.39 -15.86 -5.16
N GLU A 29 21.53 -14.92 -6.08
CA GLU A 29 22.55 -13.86 -6.05
C GLU A 29 21.89 -12.49 -6.10
N ARG A 30 22.56 -11.49 -5.54
CA ARG A 30 22.09 -10.10 -5.51
C ARG A 30 23.05 -9.28 -6.33
N ILE A 31 22.49 -8.52 -7.26
CA ILE A 31 23.26 -7.71 -8.20
C ILE A 31 22.79 -6.26 -8.11
N ASN A 32 23.66 -5.36 -8.55
CA ASN A 32 23.37 -3.95 -8.64
C ASN A 32 24.05 -3.34 -9.87
N THR A 33 23.61 -2.14 -10.24
CA THR A 33 24.23 -1.35 -11.31
C THR A 33 24.24 0.13 -10.94
N THR A 34 25.18 0.88 -11.52
CA THR A 34 25.20 2.34 -11.43
C THR A 34 24.55 3.01 -12.65
N ARG A 35 24.17 2.23 -13.68
CA ARG A 35 23.52 2.77 -14.88
C ARG A 35 22.12 3.25 -14.55
N ASN A 36 21.69 4.29 -15.24
CA ASN A 36 20.32 4.78 -15.11
C ASN A 36 19.35 3.72 -15.65
N ILE A 37 18.20 3.59 -14.99
CA ILE A 37 17.10 2.75 -15.47
C ILE A 37 15.99 3.65 -16.00
N GLU A 38 15.53 3.40 -17.21
CA GLU A 38 14.37 4.07 -17.78
C GLU A 38 13.10 3.51 -17.12
N ILE A 39 12.44 4.36 -16.33
CA ILE A 39 11.29 4.01 -15.49
C ILE A 39 10.00 4.74 -15.89
N GLU A 40 9.96 5.33 -17.09
CA GLU A 40 8.81 6.12 -17.59
C GLU A 40 7.65 5.21 -18.03
N THR A 41 7.21 4.38 -17.10
CA THR A 41 6.06 3.46 -17.22
C THR A 41 4.90 3.98 -16.37
N ARG A 42 3.91 3.15 -16.06
CA ARG A 42 2.69 3.59 -15.38
C ARG A 42 2.90 3.84 -13.89
N GLU A 43 3.68 2.98 -13.22
CA GLU A 43 3.77 3.00 -11.75
C GLU A 43 4.97 3.82 -11.22
N TYR A 44 5.87 4.29 -12.10
CA TYR A 44 7.07 5.09 -11.79
C TYR A 44 7.81 4.65 -10.50
N PRO A 45 8.25 3.38 -10.38
CA PRO A 45 9.05 2.96 -9.22
C PRO A 45 10.38 3.72 -9.19
N PRO A 46 10.98 3.97 -8.00
CA PRO A 46 12.25 4.70 -7.89
C PRO A 46 13.38 4.03 -8.68
N VAL A 47 14.18 4.83 -9.38
CA VAL A 47 15.36 4.33 -10.13
C VAL A 47 16.29 3.52 -9.23
N LYS A 48 16.47 3.95 -7.97
CA LYS A 48 17.32 3.25 -6.99
C LYS A 48 16.86 1.82 -6.68
N VAL A 49 15.55 1.60 -6.63
CA VAL A 49 14.97 0.26 -6.47
C VAL A 49 15.29 -0.57 -7.72
N MET A 50 15.07 0.00 -8.90
CA MET A 50 15.31 -0.68 -10.17
C MET A 50 16.78 -0.93 -10.48
N GLN A 51 17.71 -0.21 -9.87
CA GLN A 51 19.16 -0.43 -9.97
C GLN A 51 19.66 -1.66 -9.20
N THR A 52 18.78 -2.35 -8.46
CA THR A 52 19.09 -3.57 -7.74
C THR A 52 18.19 -4.71 -8.20
N ALA A 53 18.70 -5.95 -8.12
CA ALA A 53 17.90 -7.12 -8.42
C ALA A 53 18.40 -8.38 -7.70
N VAL A 54 17.52 -9.37 -7.66
CA VAL A 54 17.80 -10.72 -7.18
C VAL A 54 17.72 -11.68 -8.37
N VAL A 55 18.75 -12.51 -8.54
CA VAL A 55 18.89 -13.45 -9.66
C VAL A 55 18.94 -14.88 -9.16
N GLY A 56 18.18 -15.78 -9.81
CA GLY A 56 18.23 -17.22 -9.58
C GLY A 56 19.20 -17.90 -10.55
N THR A 57 20.51 -17.87 -10.29
CA THR A 57 21.59 -18.35 -11.18
C THR A 57 21.50 -19.84 -11.53
N LYS A 58 20.83 -20.65 -10.70
CA LYS A 58 20.53 -22.07 -10.99
C LYS A 58 19.21 -22.30 -11.74
N GLY A 59 18.64 -21.26 -12.31
CA GLY A 59 17.42 -21.32 -13.13
C GLY A 59 16.11 -21.31 -12.35
N LEU A 60 16.16 -21.10 -11.03
CA LEU A 60 15.01 -20.97 -10.16
C LEU A 60 15.24 -19.81 -9.20
N LEU A 61 14.25 -18.93 -9.09
CA LEU A 61 14.21 -17.86 -8.11
C LEU A 61 12.92 -18.03 -7.30
N SER A 62 13.03 -18.27 -6.00
CA SER A 62 11.90 -18.61 -5.14
C SER A 62 11.77 -17.64 -3.96
N TYR A 63 10.54 -17.29 -3.65
CA TYR A 63 10.15 -16.42 -2.57
C TYR A 63 9.07 -17.10 -1.73
N ARG A 64 9.17 -16.92 -0.41
CA ARG A 64 8.10 -17.19 0.54
C ARG A 64 7.92 -15.95 1.41
N LEU A 65 6.71 -15.40 1.39
CA LEU A 65 6.35 -14.17 2.10
C LEU A 65 5.15 -14.45 3.00
N ASN A 66 5.09 -13.73 4.12
CA ASN A 66 3.84 -13.55 4.85
C ASN A 66 3.20 -12.24 4.42
N LEU A 67 1.96 -12.30 3.96
CA LEU A 67 1.17 -11.14 3.60
C LEU A 67 0.18 -10.86 4.73
N GLU A 68 0.39 -9.77 5.47
CA GLU A 68 -0.54 -9.34 6.52
C GLU A 68 -1.90 -9.01 5.91
N ASP A 69 -2.97 -9.28 6.65
CA ASP A 69 -4.36 -9.12 6.20
C ASP A 69 -4.81 -10.03 5.04
N PHE A 70 -4.05 -11.05 4.64
CA PHE A 70 -4.48 -12.09 3.69
C PHE A 70 -5.03 -13.34 4.43
N PRO A 71 -5.88 -14.18 3.80
CA PRO A 71 -6.16 -14.29 2.36
C PRO A 71 -7.05 -13.19 1.76
N GLY A 72 -6.95 -12.99 0.45
CA GLY A 72 -7.78 -12.01 -0.26
C GLY A 72 -7.47 -11.90 -1.74
N ASN A 73 -8.40 -11.30 -2.49
CA ASN A 73 -8.17 -10.91 -3.86
C ASN A 73 -7.22 -9.71 -3.91
N ALA A 74 -6.26 -9.73 -4.82
CA ALA A 74 -5.27 -8.69 -4.96
C ALA A 74 -4.91 -8.41 -6.41
N ARG A 75 -4.25 -7.27 -6.60
CA ARG A 75 -3.42 -6.97 -7.75
C ARG A 75 -1.97 -7.04 -7.32
N ALA A 76 -1.11 -7.63 -8.12
CA ALA A 76 0.32 -7.61 -7.90
C ALA A 76 1.06 -7.06 -9.12
N TYR A 77 2.21 -6.43 -8.90
CA TYR A 77 3.15 -6.01 -9.93
C TYR A 77 4.49 -6.70 -9.67
N ALA A 78 5.12 -7.18 -10.73
CA ALA A 78 6.55 -7.50 -10.70
C ALA A 78 7.28 -6.43 -11.50
N TYR A 79 8.30 -5.82 -10.91
CA TYR A 79 9.14 -4.83 -11.58
C TYR A 79 10.43 -5.51 -12.03
N LEU A 80 10.69 -5.43 -13.34
CA LEU A 80 11.73 -6.17 -14.02
C LEU A 80 12.53 -5.21 -14.92
N ALA A 81 13.83 -5.11 -14.72
CA ALA A 81 14.75 -4.41 -15.61
C ALA A 81 15.99 -5.27 -15.79
N GLU A 82 16.41 -5.50 -17.03
CA GLU A 82 17.66 -6.22 -17.31
C GLU A 82 18.83 -5.29 -17.01
N ILE A 83 19.49 -5.52 -15.86
CA ILE A 83 20.57 -4.69 -15.36
C ILE A 83 21.95 -5.33 -15.51
N GLU A 84 22.03 -6.49 -16.16
CA GLU A 84 23.29 -7.10 -16.59
C GLU A 84 23.47 -6.88 -18.10
N ASP A 85 24.71 -6.65 -18.52
CA ASP A 85 25.06 -6.57 -19.94
C ASP A 85 25.11 -7.99 -20.53
N LEU A 86 24.01 -8.42 -21.16
CA LEU A 86 23.93 -9.72 -21.82
C LEU A 86 24.71 -9.72 -23.14
N GLY A 87 25.52 -10.77 -23.37
CA GLY A 87 26.16 -10.99 -24.66
C GLY A 87 25.14 -11.34 -25.78
N GLN A 88 25.56 -11.28 -27.04
CA GLN A 88 24.68 -11.53 -28.21
C GLN A 88 23.95 -12.88 -28.18
N ASN A 89 24.54 -13.92 -27.58
CA ASN A 89 23.96 -15.26 -27.46
C ASN A 89 23.37 -15.53 -26.07
N GLU A 90 23.32 -14.51 -25.21
CA GLU A 90 22.82 -14.64 -23.85
C GLU A 90 21.40 -14.11 -23.77
N THR A 91 20.53 -14.90 -23.16
CA THR A 91 19.11 -14.59 -23.08
C THR A 91 18.60 -14.89 -21.68
N ARG A 92 17.75 -14.01 -21.16
CA ARG A 92 17.04 -14.22 -19.92
C ARG A 92 15.56 -14.40 -20.20
N LYS A 93 15.11 -15.66 -20.18
CA LYS A 93 13.71 -16.00 -20.35
C LYS A 93 13.23 -16.93 -19.25
N PHE A 94 12.12 -16.58 -18.65
CA PHE A 94 11.57 -17.31 -17.51
C PHE A 94 10.05 -17.16 -17.46
N LYS A 95 9.41 -17.99 -16.63
CA LYS A 95 7.98 -17.94 -16.38
C LYS A 95 7.68 -18.04 -14.89
N LEU A 96 6.52 -17.53 -14.48
CA LEU A 96 5.97 -17.85 -13.18
C LEU A 96 5.70 -19.36 -13.12
N ALA A 97 6.31 -20.04 -12.17
CA ALA A 97 6.24 -21.50 -12.03
C ALA A 97 5.29 -21.93 -10.92
N GLN A 98 5.29 -21.19 -9.81
CA GLN A 98 4.40 -21.40 -8.68
C GLN A 98 4.03 -20.02 -8.09
N PRO A 99 2.81 -19.82 -7.57
CA PRO A 99 1.66 -20.70 -7.80
C PRO A 99 1.32 -20.74 -9.29
N TYR A 100 0.67 -21.81 -9.76
CA TYR A 100 0.17 -21.84 -11.13
C TYR A 100 -1.08 -20.97 -11.20
N ILE A 101 -0.98 -19.88 -11.95
CA ILE A 101 -2.09 -18.98 -12.25
C ILE A 101 -2.28 -19.01 -13.77
N ALA A 102 -3.50 -19.33 -14.20
CA ALA A 102 -3.87 -19.35 -15.62
C ALA A 102 -3.50 -18.00 -16.28
N ASP A 103 -3.17 -18.05 -17.56
CA ASP A 103 -2.63 -16.96 -18.38
C ASP A 103 -1.22 -16.49 -17.97
N TYR A 104 -0.99 -16.18 -16.70
CA TYR A 104 0.29 -15.65 -16.23
C TYR A 104 1.41 -16.69 -16.19
N SER A 105 1.13 -17.93 -15.79
CA SER A 105 2.14 -19.00 -15.74
C SER A 105 2.50 -19.56 -17.12
N ASN A 106 1.68 -19.25 -18.13
CA ASN A 106 1.94 -19.62 -19.53
C ASN A 106 2.74 -18.53 -20.26
N ALA A 107 2.73 -17.29 -19.78
CA ALA A 107 3.52 -16.21 -20.33
C ALA A 107 5.03 -16.44 -20.08
N VAL A 108 5.81 -16.33 -21.15
CA VAL A 108 7.27 -16.29 -21.06
C VAL A 108 7.68 -14.82 -21.01
N VAL A 109 8.42 -14.47 -19.97
CA VAL A 109 9.01 -13.14 -19.80
C VAL A 109 10.41 -13.16 -20.39
N ASN A 110 10.68 -12.25 -21.32
CA ASN A 110 12.01 -11.87 -21.77
C ASN A 110 12.19 -10.38 -21.55
N ILE A 111 12.85 -9.99 -20.45
CA ILE A 111 12.83 -8.60 -19.96
C ILE A 111 13.27 -7.61 -21.04
N ALA A 112 14.38 -7.87 -21.72
CA ALA A 112 14.91 -6.96 -22.74
C ALA A 112 13.99 -6.85 -23.98
N GLU A 113 13.35 -7.93 -24.40
CA GLU A 113 12.37 -7.87 -25.51
C GLU A 113 11.07 -7.17 -25.07
N ASN A 114 10.60 -7.46 -23.85
CA ASN A 114 9.35 -6.88 -23.32
C ASN A 114 9.49 -5.38 -22.99
N ALA A 115 10.65 -4.95 -22.52
CA ALA A 115 10.97 -3.54 -22.22
C ALA A 115 11.52 -2.78 -23.43
N ASN A 116 11.73 -3.45 -24.56
CA ASN A 116 12.38 -2.89 -25.76
C ASN A 116 13.83 -2.41 -25.53
N GLY A 117 14.54 -3.03 -24.57
CA GLY A 117 15.93 -2.74 -24.24
C GLY A 117 16.36 -3.24 -22.87
N SER A 118 17.68 -3.36 -22.66
CA SER A 118 18.24 -3.47 -21.31
C SER A 118 18.20 -2.12 -20.60
N TYR A 119 18.19 -2.12 -19.27
CA TYR A 119 18.05 -0.93 -18.43
C TYR A 119 16.75 -0.14 -18.66
N THR A 120 15.72 -0.78 -19.22
CA THR A 120 14.36 -0.25 -19.32
C THR A 120 13.42 -1.12 -18.49
N LEU A 121 12.47 -0.48 -17.81
CA LEU A 121 11.52 -1.14 -16.93
C LEU A 121 10.42 -1.88 -17.72
N TYR A 122 10.21 -3.14 -17.34
CA TYR A 122 9.03 -3.94 -17.66
C TYR A 122 8.25 -4.24 -16.38
N GLU A 123 6.95 -3.94 -16.37
CA GLU A 123 6.09 -4.01 -15.17
C GLU A 123 4.83 -4.87 -15.40
N PRO A 124 4.96 -6.20 -15.61
CA PRO A 124 3.79 -7.06 -15.74
C PRO A 124 2.92 -7.01 -14.49
N SER A 125 1.61 -6.82 -14.69
CA SER A 125 0.62 -6.81 -13.63
C SER A 125 -0.20 -8.11 -13.60
N TYR A 126 -0.41 -8.63 -12.41
CA TYR A 126 -1.23 -9.80 -12.09
C TYR A 126 -2.53 -9.31 -11.43
N MET A 127 -3.61 -9.26 -12.21
CA MET A 127 -4.90 -8.76 -11.75
C MET A 127 -5.81 -9.89 -11.27
N ASN A 128 -6.65 -9.59 -10.28
CA ASN A 128 -7.67 -10.49 -9.74
C ASN A 128 -7.11 -11.85 -9.29
N VAL A 129 -5.94 -11.84 -8.66
CA VAL A 129 -5.32 -13.04 -8.10
C VAL A 129 -5.76 -13.23 -6.65
N SER A 130 -6.14 -14.45 -6.27
CA SER A 130 -6.37 -14.80 -4.86
C SER A 130 -5.04 -15.20 -4.23
N LEU A 131 -4.63 -14.50 -3.18
CA LEU A 131 -3.38 -14.77 -2.47
C LEU A 131 -3.68 -15.25 -1.05
N GLU A 132 -2.82 -16.14 -0.57
CA GLU A 132 -2.86 -16.69 0.78
C GLU A 132 -2.00 -15.86 1.74
N PHE A 133 -2.23 -16.03 3.05
CA PHE A 133 -1.36 -15.43 4.08
C PHE A 133 0.11 -15.80 3.87
N VAL A 134 0.40 -17.07 3.55
CA VAL A 134 1.75 -17.51 3.17
C VAL A 134 1.85 -17.61 1.66
N LEU A 135 2.30 -16.55 1.01
CA LEU A 135 2.54 -16.54 -0.43
C LEU A 135 3.88 -17.22 -0.74
N ASN A 136 3.82 -18.35 -1.45
CA ASN A 136 4.99 -18.99 -2.03
C ASN A 136 4.94 -18.81 -3.55
N PHE A 137 5.93 -18.13 -4.12
CA PHE A 137 6.04 -18.03 -5.57
C PHE A 137 7.45 -18.29 -6.07
N SER A 138 7.55 -18.65 -7.35
CA SER A 138 8.85 -18.82 -8.00
C SER A 138 8.80 -18.51 -9.48
N PHE A 139 9.90 -17.97 -9.98
CA PHE A 139 10.19 -17.87 -11.40
C PHE A 139 11.14 -19.00 -11.81
N LYS A 140 10.90 -19.59 -12.97
CA LYS A 140 11.70 -20.69 -13.52
C LYS A 140 12.19 -20.36 -14.92
N ARG A 141 13.48 -20.54 -15.14
CA ARG A 141 14.15 -20.40 -16.44
C ARG A 141 13.51 -21.32 -17.49
N THR A 142 13.32 -20.83 -18.71
CA THR A 142 12.89 -21.65 -19.85
C THR A 142 14.07 -22.44 -20.44
N LEU A 143 13.79 -23.46 -21.25
CA LEU A 143 14.85 -24.32 -21.80
C LEU A 143 15.79 -23.56 -22.75
N ASP A 144 15.28 -22.57 -23.47
CA ASP A 144 15.98 -21.75 -24.46
C ASP A 144 16.69 -20.51 -23.87
N SER A 145 16.67 -20.34 -22.54
CA SER A 145 17.35 -19.24 -21.87
C SER A 145 18.71 -19.65 -21.31
N THR A 146 19.72 -18.80 -21.46
CA THR A 146 21.06 -19.04 -20.89
C THR A 146 21.23 -18.47 -19.48
N ARG A 147 20.39 -17.52 -19.06
CA ARG A 147 20.44 -16.85 -17.75
C ARG A 147 19.26 -17.22 -16.85
N GLY A 148 19.46 -17.10 -15.54
CA GLY A 148 18.44 -17.36 -14.53
C GLY A 148 17.37 -16.27 -14.46
N PRO A 149 16.22 -16.51 -13.81
CA PRO A 149 15.23 -15.45 -13.57
C PRO A 149 15.81 -14.29 -12.76
N LEU A 150 15.28 -13.09 -12.98
CA LEU A 150 15.69 -11.85 -12.31
C LEU A 150 14.42 -11.14 -11.81
N LEU A 151 14.47 -10.54 -10.62
CA LEU A 151 13.42 -9.69 -10.07
C LEU A 151 14.04 -8.46 -9.41
N ASN A 152 13.59 -7.25 -9.76
CA ASN A 152 14.06 -6.02 -9.12
C ASN A 152 13.22 -5.71 -7.88
N ALA A 153 11.90 -5.68 -8.05
CA ALA A 153 10.96 -5.44 -6.97
C ALA A 153 9.57 -6.02 -7.28
N MET A 154 8.66 -5.95 -6.32
CA MET A 154 7.26 -6.30 -6.50
C MET A 154 6.39 -5.44 -5.59
N GLU A 155 5.14 -5.25 -5.98
CA GLU A 155 4.11 -4.59 -5.17
C GLU A 155 2.87 -5.49 -5.14
N ILE A 156 2.19 -5.59 -3.99
CA ILE A 156 0.97 -6.38 -3.82
C ILE A 156 -0.07 -5.50 -3.13
N SER A 157 -1.21 -5.33 -3.78
CA SER A 157 -2.31 -4.46 -3.33
C SER A 157 -3.57 -5.30 -3.19
N LYS A 158 -4.03 -5.51 -1.96
CA LYS A 158 -5.28 -6.22 -1.67
C LYS A 158 -6.47 -5.37 -2.12
N TYR A 159 -7.44 -5.98 -2.80
CA TYR A 159 -8.69 -5.32 -3.11
C TYR A 159 -9.53 -5.20 -1.84
N GLN A 160 -9.89 -3.97 -1.51
CA GLN A 160 -10.86 -3.66 -0.47
C GLN A 160 -12.21 -3.38 -1.13
N GLU A 161 -13.27 -3.96 -0.59
CA GLU A 161 -14.63 -3.61 -1.02
C GLU A 161 -14.89 -2.13 -0.72
N ILE A 162 -15.52 -1.42 -1.66
CA ILE A 162 -15.86 0.00 -1.48
C ILE A 162 -16.93 0.08 -0.38
N ALA A 163 -16.51 0.37 0.84
CA ALA A 163 -17.40 0.54 1.97
C ALA A 163 -18.32 1.75 1.77
N SER A 164 -19.51 1.71 2.37
CA SER A 164 -20.37 2.89 2.42
C SER A 164 -19.66 3.99 3.20
N LYS A 165 -19.64 5.20 2.64
CA LYS A 165 -19.05 6.39 3.27
C LYS A 165 -19.75 6.73 4.57
N THR A 166 -19.04 7.41 5.47
CA THR A 166 -19.59 8.00 6.68
C THR A 166 -20.80 8.87 6.35
N SER A 167 -21.79 8.89 7.25
CA SER A 167 -22.92 9.80 7.11
C SER A 167 -22.45 11.22 6.84
N LYS A 168 -23.05 11.85 5.82
CA LYS A 168 -22.68 13.20 5.40
C LYS A 168 -22.80 14.23 6.53
N GLN A 169 -23.75 14.02 7.45
CA GLN A 169 -23.91 14.89 8.62
C GLN A 169 -22.69 14.82 9.53
N ASP A 170 -22.30 13.61 9.94
CA ASP A 170 -21.15 13.39 10.81
C ASP A 170 -19.86 13.89 10.16
N SER A 171 -19.64 13.59 8.88
CA SER A 171 -18.47 14.08 8.13
C SER A 171 -18.40 15.61 8.12
N ASN A 172 -19.52 16.30 7.91
CA ASN A 172 -19.55 17.75 7.96
C ASN A 172 -19.22 18.29 9.36
N SER A 173 -19.76 17.66 10.40
CA SER A 173 -19.53 18.07 11.79
C SER A 173 -18.06 17.94 12.18
N VAL A 174 -17.41 16.81 11.87
CA VAL A 174 -15.99 16.62 12.21
C VAL A 174 -15.05 17.44 11.32
N ASN A 175 -15.42 17.73 10.07
CA ASN A 175 -14.69 18.66 9.23
C ASN A 175 -14.71 20.09 9.79
N ALA A 176 -15.81 20.51 10.42
CA ALA A 176 -15.86 21.81 11.08
C ALA A 176 -14.88 21.89 12.26
N PHE A 177 -14.72 20.81 13.05
CA PHE A 177 -13.69 20.75 14.10
C PHE A 177 -12.27 20.78 13.52
N ALA A 178 -12.05 20.12 12.37
CA ALA A 178 -10.76 20.14 11.70
C ALA A 178 -10.30 21.55 11.28
N THR A 179 -11.23 22.50 11.09
CA THR A 179 -10.89 23.90 10.79
C THR A 179 -10.44 24.73 11.99
N LEU A 180 -10.53 24.20 13.21
CA LEU A 180 -10.18 24.93 14.44
C LEU A 180 -8.68 24.84 14.80
N SER A 181 -7.88 24.11 14.02
CA SER A 181 -6.43 23.98 14.21
C SER A 181 -5.73 23.74 12.87
N ASP A 182 -4.76 24.60 12.54
CA ASP A 182 -3.93 24.48 11.34
C ASP A 182 -2.73 23.54 11.51
N GLU A 183 -2.38 23.16 12.76
CA GLU A 183 -1.10 22.53 13.08
C GLU A 183 -1.19 21.10 13.65
N ILE A 184 -2.31 20.69 14.25
CA ILE A 184 -2.32 19.47 15.11
C ILE A 184 -3.34 18.40 14.71
N ILE A 185 -4.45 18.76 14.07
CA ILE A 185 -5.30 17.76 13.44
C ILE A 185 -4.61 17.42 12.12
N PRO A 186 -4.10 16.19 11.92
CA PRO A 186 -3.62 15.82 10.60
C PRO A 186 -4.80 16.08 9.66
N LYS A 187 -4.57 16.80 8.56
CA LYS A 187 -5.55 16.92 7.48
C LYS A 187 -5.78 15.51 6.97
N ASN A 188 -6.64 14.75 7.65
CA ASN A 188 -7.01 13.40 7.27
C ASN A 188 -7.89 13.57 6.05
N GLU A 189 -7.24 13.73 4.90
CA GLU A 189 -7.92 13.77 3.63
C GLU A 189 -8.61 12.42 3.43
N GLY A 190 -9.93 12.41 3.40
CA GLY A 190 -10.69 11.18 3.23
C GLY A 190 -11.96 11.12 4.06
N ASP A 191 -12.44 9.90 4.24
CA ASP A 191 -13.65 9.61 4.99
C ASP A 191 -13.32 9.37 6.48
N PRO A 192 -14.08 9.93 7.45
CA PRO A 192 -13.78 9.81 8.87
C PRO A 192 -13.77 8.39 9.43
N CYS A 193 -14.52 7.46 8.82
CA CYS A 193 -14.70 6.11 9.36
C CYS A 193 -14.13 5.01 8.48
N VAL A 194 -13.95 5.23 7.16
CA VAL A 194 -13.54 4.19 6.21
C VAL A 194 -12.33 4.57 5.36
N PRO A 195 -11.45 3.61 4.99
CA PRO A 195 -11.47 2.20 5.38
C PRO A 195 -11.05 1.96 6.85
N THR A 196 -10.40 2.95 7.46
CA THR A 196 -10.00 2.96 8.87
C THR A 196 -10.41 4.29 9.45
N SER A 197 -10.96 4.29 10.66
CA SER A 197 -11.38 5.52 11.32
C SER A 197 -10.18 6.43 11.57
N TRP A 198 -10.39 7.74 11.52
CA TRP A 198 -9.39 8.70 11.95
C TRP A 198 -8.98 8.43 13.40
N GLU A 199 -7.72 8.70 13.74
CA GLU A 199 -7.16 8.37 15.07
C GLU A 199 -7.94 8.97 16.24
N TRP A 200 -8.66 10.07 16.01
CA TRP A 200 -9.41 10.81 17.01
C TRP A 200 -10.92 10.60 16.94
N VAL A 201 -11.41 9.69 16.09
CA VAL A 201 -12.83 9.30 16.05
C VAL A 201 -12.99 7.79 16.22
N ASN A 202 -14.06 7.38 16.89
CA ASN A 202 -14.57 6.01 16.74
C ASN A 202 -15.88 6.06 15.97
N CYS A 203 -16.08 5.03 15.15
CA CYS A 203 -17.27 4.88 14.35
C CYS A 203 -18.00 3.59 14.71
N SER A 204 -19.32 3.67 14.63
CA SER A 204 -20.21 2.51 14.68
C SER A 204 -20.03 1.64 13.44
N THR A 205 -20.35 0.36 13.58
CA THR A 205 -20.30 -0.63 12.50
C THR A 205 -21.58 -0.68 11.65
N ILE A 206 -22.50 0.28 11.83
CA ILE A 206 -23.72 0.37 11.02
C ILE A 206 -23.42 0.97 9.66
N THR A 207 -24.34 0.80 8.71
CA THR A 207 -24.18 1.28 7.33
C THR A 207 -25.26 2.32 7.01
N PRO A 208 -24.91 3.58 6.70
CA PRO A 208 -23.56 4.15 6.70
C PRO A 208 -22.96 4.26 8.11
N PRO A 209 -21.62 4.19 8.26
CA PRO A 209 -20.98 4.37 9.55
C PRO A 209 -21.28 5.75 10.11
N ARG A 210 -21.54 5.78 11.42
CA ARG A 210 -21.82 6.99 12.21
C ARG A 210 -20.77 7.15 13.30
N ILE A 211 -20.37 8.37 13.60
CA ILE A 211 -19.36 8.68 14.61
C ILE A 211 -19.97 8.63 16.01
N THR A 212 -19.39 7.79 16.86
CA THR A 212 -19.85 7.60 18.26
C THR A 212 -18.91 8.24 19.27
N LYS A 213 -17.67 8.54 18.89
CA LYS A 213 -16.69 9.21 19.76
C LYS A 213 -15.87 10.22 18.99
N ILE A 214 -15.62 11.37 19.60
CA ILE A 214 -14.64 12.36 19.17
C ILE A 214 -13.67 12.59 20.34
N ASN A 215 -12.36 12.44 20.09
CA ASN A 215 -11.32 12.73 21.06
C ASN A 215 -10.29 13.71 20.52
N LEU A 216 -10.48 14.99 20.85
CA LEU A 216 -9.61 16.09 20.47
C LEU A 216 -8.93 16.72 21.69
N THR A 217 -8.70 15.92 22.73
CA THR A 217 -7.98 16.34 23.94
C THR A 217 -6.61 16.94 23.60
N ARG A 218 -6.32 18.12 24.12
CA ARG A 218 -5.02 18.82 23.99
C ARG A 218 -4.52 18.96 22.54
N ARG A 219 -5.42 19.32 21.62
CA ARG A 219 -5.13 19.54 20.20
C ARG A 219 -4.94 21.02 19.84
N ASN A 220 -4.74 21.89 20.84
CA ASN A 220 -4.65 23.35 20.72
C ASN A 220 -5.78 23.94 19.86
N LEU A 221 -7.00 23.39 19.95
CA LEU A 221 -8.13 23.94 19.21
C LEU A 221 -8.43 25.35 19.73
N THR A 222 -8.68 26.28 18.82
CA THR A 222 -9.05 27.68 19.13
C THR A 222 -10.41 28.00 18.53
N GLY A 223 -11.01 29.14 18.90
CA GLY A 223 -12.32 29.54 18.39
C GLY A 223 -13.47 28.83 19.11
N GLU A 224 -14.65 28.80 18.49
CA GLU A 224 -15.88 28.28 19.11
C GLU A 224 -16.14 26.82 18.74
N ILE A 225 -16.86 26.09 19.61
CA ILE A 225 -17.31 24.74 19.29
C ILE A 225 -18.35 24.83 18.15
N PRO A 226 -18.17 24.10 17.02
CA PRO A 226 -19.07 24.21 15.88
C PRO A 226 -20.49 23.79 16.22
N ARG A 227 -21.48 24.59 15.79
CA ARG A 227 -22.91 24.28 15.97
C ARG A 227 -23.34 22.99 15.26
N GLU A 228 -22.58 22.59 14.24
CA GLU A 228 -22.77 21.35 13.49
C GLU A 228 -22.63 20.12 14.39
N LEU A 229 -21.99 20.25 15.56
CA LEU A 229 -21.95 19.21 16.59
C LEU A 229 -23.38 18.71 16.91
N ASN A 230 -24.38 19.59 16.96
CA ASN A 230 -25.77 19.22 17.27
C ASN A 230 -26.42 18.30 16.22
N ASN A 231 -25.76 18.01 15.10
CA ASN A 231 -26.27 17.06 14.10
C ASN A 231 -25.86 15.61 14.41
N MET A 232 -25.02 15.38 15.44
CA MET A 232 -24.43 14.07 15.73
C MET A 232 -25.24 13.29 16.78
N ASP A 233 -26.47 12.90 16.43
CA ASP A 233 -27.42 12.18 17.30
C ASP A 233 -26.92 10.83 17.84
N THR A 234 -25.86 10.28 17.25
CA THR A 234 -25.22 9.01 17.64
C THR A 234 -23.95 9.19 18.47
N LEU A 235 -23.52 10.43 18.72
CA LEU A 235 -22.32 10.72 19.50
C LEU A 235 -22.53 10.34 20.97
N GLU A 236 -21.64 9.51 21.50
CA GLU A 236 -21.66 9.03 22.88
C GLU A 236 -20.57 9.66 23.75
N GLU A 237 -19.43 10.00 23.16
CA GLU A 237 -18.27 10.54 23.85
C GLU A 237 -17.67 11.75 23.10
N LEU A 238 -17.47 12.86 23.82
CA LEU A 238 -16.85 14.06 23.28
C LEU A 238 -15.75 14.55 24.23
N TRP A 239 -14.49 14.43 23.83
CA TRP A 239 -13.36 14.86 24.65
C TRP A 239 -12.69 16.08 24.04
N LEU A 240 -12.81 17.24 24.71
CA LEU A 240 -12.28 18.53 24.26
C LEU A 240 -11.35 19.20 25.27
N ASP A 241 -10.95 18.51 26.34
CA ASP A 241 -10.17 19.10 27.42
C ASP A 241 -8.76 19.52 26.99
N GLY A 242 -8.21 20.53 27.67
CA GLY A 242 -6.87 21.04 27.38
C GLY A 242 -6.74 21.77 26.03
N ASN A 243 -7.84 22.28 25.47
CA ASN A 243 -7.85 23.16 24.30
C ASN A 243 -8.00 24.64 24.70
N LEU A 244 -7.89 25.54 23.72
CA LEU A 244 -8.01 27.00 23.84
C LEU A 244 -9.35 27.49 23.24
N LEU A 245 -10.40 26.69 23.39
CA LEU A 245 -11.74 26.99 22.89
C LEU A 245 -12.33 28.18 23.65
N THR A 246 -13.05 29.02 22.93
CA THR A 246 -13.69 30.25 23.40
C THR A 246 -15.16 30.28 22.93
N GLY A 247 -15.89 31.33 23.27
CA GLY A 247 -17.27 31.51 22.82
C GLY A 247 -18.29 30.74 23.65
N GLN A 248 -19.52 30.69 23.15
CA GLN A 248 -20.63 30.04 23.85
C GLN A 248 -20.71 28.56 23.51
N LEU A 249 -21.23 27.77 24.44
CA LEU A 249 -21.58 26.37 24.15
C LEU A 249 -22.70 26.35 23.10
N PRO A 250 -22.54 25.59 22.00
CA PRO A 250 -23.59 25.46 20.99
C PRO A 250 -24.80 24.71 21.56
N ASP A 251 -25.90 24.74 20.82
CA ASP A 251 -27.00 23.82 21.09
C ASP A 251 -26.50 22.36 21.01
N MET A 252 -26.86 21.57 22.00
CA MET A 252 -26.51 20.15 22.12
C MET A 252 -27.75 19.29 22.42
N SER A 253 -28.95 19.84 22.23
CA SER A 253 -30.22 19.17 22.53
C SER A 253 -30.46 17.88 21.75
N ASN A 254 -29.86 17.74 20.57
CA ASN A 254 -29.97 16.53 19.75
C ASN A 254 -28.90 15.47 20.08
N LEU A 255 -27.94 15.77 20.97
CA LEU A 255 -26.91 14.83 21.41
C LEU A 255 -27.47 13.85 22.46
N ILE A 256 -28.55 13.17 22.11
CA ILE A 256 -29.38 12.37 23.03
C ILE A 256 -28.63 11.16 23.62
N ASN A 257 -27.56 10.73 22.97
CA ASN A 257 -26.76 9.57 23.37
C ASN A 257 -25.45 9.95 24.07
N LEU A 258 -25.17 11.25 24.24
CA LEU A 258 -23.93 11.75 24.81
C LEU A 258 -23.87 11.45 26.31
N LYS A 259 -22.83 10.71 26.71
CA LYS A 259 -22.62 10.22 28.09
C LYS A 259 -21.37 10.79 28.73
N ILE A 260 -20.34 11.07 27.92
CA ILE A 260 -19.04 11.55 28.38
C ILE A 260 -18.69 12.83 27.65
N VAL A 261 -18.35 13.87 28.42
CA VAL A 261 -17.96 15.21 27.96
C VAL A 261 -16.75 15.70 28.76
#